data_AF-A0AAJ1UH63-F1
#
_entry.id   AF-A0AAJ1UH63-F1
#
_cell.length_a   1.000
_cell.length_b   1.000
_cell.length_c   1.000
_cell.angle_alpha   90.00
_cell.angle_beta   90.00
_cell.angle_gamma   90.00
#
_symmetry.space_group_name_H-M   'P 1'
#
loop_
_entity.id
_entity.type
_entity.pdbx_description
1 polymer ?
#
loop_
_entity_poly.entity_id
_entity_poly.type
_entity_poly.pdbx_seq_one_letter_code
_entity_poly.pdbx_strand_id
1 'polypeptide(L)'
;MSNEPPLLDRLIAAFDRLKSGQPEVLPPGALVSQNNVAREAGIPPAHFKKSRFGPLIAEVQAYVAQRDGALLSERAKSSSLELKLADAVARISELKSERDHLRSLLLSAEMKLAELARR
;
A
#
# COMPACT_ATOMS: atom_id res chain seq x y z
N MET A 1 -11.89 -5.81 -47.10
CA MET A 1 -12.30 -6.77 -46.06
C MET A 1 -11.44 -6.49 -44.85
N SER A 2 -12.00 -5.88 -43.81
CA SER A 2 -11.22 -5.43 -42.66
C SER A 2 -10.57 -6.63 -41.97
N ASN A 3 -9.24 -6.71 -42.02
CA ASN A 3 -8.40 -7.69 -41.32
C ASN A 3 -8.33 -7.30 -39.84
N GLU A 4 -9.49 -7.28 -39.19
CA GLU A 4 -9.59 -6.93 -37.80
C GLU A 4 -9.13 -8.14 -36.97
N PRO A 5 -8.15 -8.00 -36.07
CA PRO A 5 -7.62 -9.14 -35.33
C PRO A 5 -8.73 -9.81 -34.50
N PRO A 6 -8.64 -11.13 -34.29
CA PRO A 6 -9.57 -11.88 -33.44
C PRO A 6 -9.80 -11.17 -32.10
N LEU A 7 -11.03 -11.25 -31.59
CA LEU A 7 -11.40 -10.58 -30.33
C LEU A 7 -10.51 -11.01 -29.15
N LEU A 8 -10.05 -12.27 -29.14
CA LEU A 8 -9.11 -12.77 -28.13
C LEU A 8 -7.80 -11.97 -28.16
N ASP A 9 -7.23 -11.75 -29.34
CA ASP A 9 -5.95 -11.07 -29.50
C ASP A 9 -6.04 -9.60 -29.05
N ARG A 10 -7.18 -8.96 -29.29
CA ARG A 10 -7.43 -7.59 -28.78
C ARG A 10 -7.51 -7.55 -27.27
N LEU A 11 -8.15 -8.55 -26.65
CA LEU A 11 -8.24 -8.65 -25.19
C LEU A 11 -6.87 -8.92 -24.56
N ILE A 12 -6.03 -9.73 -25.20
CA ILE A 12 -4.64 -9.98 -24.78
C ILE A 12 -3.83 -8.68 -24.89
N ALA A 13 -3.86 -8.00 -26.04
CA ALA A 13 -3.14 -6.74 -26.24
C ALA A 13 -3.59 -5.65 -25.25
N ALA A 14 -4.90 -5.53 -25.01
CA ALA A 14 -5.46 -4.63 -24.01
C ALA A 14 -4.97 -4.95 -22.59
N PHE A 15 -4.88 -6.24 -22.24
CA PHE A 15 -4.33 -6.66 -20.96
C PHE A 15 -2.85 -6.30 -20.83
N ASP A 16 -2.04 -6.52 -21.88
CA ASP A 16 -0.62 -6.16 -21.89
C ASP A 16 -0.40 -4.65 -21.75
N ARG A 17 -1.17 -3.82 -22.47
CA ARG A 17 -1.11 -2.36 -22.36
C ARG A 17 -1.43 -1.86 -20.94
N LEU A 18 -2.43 -2.48 -20.30
CA LEU A 18 -2.77 -2.13 -18.92
C LEU A 18 -1.68 -2.58 -17.93
N LYS A 19 -1.02 -3.73 -18.17
CA LYS A 19 0.14 -4.16 -17.36
C LYS A 19 1.32 -3.21 -17.49
N SER A 20 1.56 -2.66 -18.68
CA SER A 20 2.65 -1.70 -18.93
C SER A 20 2.30 -0.25 -18.59
N GLY A 21 1.06 0.02 -18.15
CA GLY A 21 0.60 1.37 -17.82
C GLY A 21 0.46 2.31 -19.03
N GLN A 22 0.35 1.75 -20.24
CA GLN A 22 0.22 2.49 -21.50
C GLN A 22 -1.14 2.17 -22.17
N PRO A 23 -2.28 2.49 -21.53
CA PRO A 23 -3.58 2.31 -22.15
C PRO A 23 -3.76 3.25 -23.35
N GLU A 24 -4.44 2.77 -24.38
CA GLU A 24 -4.77 3.53 -25.59
C GLU A 24 -6.20 4.08 -25.53
N VAL A 25 -7.13 3.35 -24.90
CA VAL A 25 -8.55 3.73 -24.82
C VAL A 25 -8.89 4.33 -23.45
N LEU A 26 -8.39 3.70 -22.38
CA LEU A 26 -8.57 4.20 -21.02
C LEU A 26 -7.55 5.30 -20.68
N PRO A 27 -7.85 6.16 -19.69
CA PRO A 27 -6.91 7.18 -19.27
C PRO A 27 -5.61 6.56 -18.72
N PRO A 28 -4.46 7.26 -18.87
CA PRO A 28 -3.19 6.83 -18.28
C PRO A 28 -3.33 6.55 -16.78
N GLY A 29 -2.71 5.46 -16.32
CA GLY A 29 -2.82 5.01 -14.92
C GLY A 29 -4.08 4.18 -14.61
N ALA A 30 -4.89 3.81 -15.60
CA ALA A 30 -5.98 2.87 -15.42
C ALA A 30 -5.48 1.54 -14.86
N LEU A 31 -6.05 1.10 -13.73
CA LEU A 31 -5.68 -0.15 -13.08
C LEU A 31 -6.11 -1.36 -13.93
N VAL A 32 -5.27 -2.39 -13.95
CA VAL A 32 -5.65 -3.70 -14.49
C VAL A 32 -6.85 -4.25 -13.73
N SER A 33 -7.93 -4.55 -14.45
CA SER A 33 -9.12 -5.27 -13.98
C SER A 33 -9.85 -5.88 -15.19
N GLN A 34 -10.67 -6.91 -14.98
CA GLN A 34 -11.44 -7.55 -16.06
C GLN A 34 -12.29 -6.53 -16.86
N ASN A 35 -12.93 -5.58 -16.16
CA ASN A 35 -13.75 -4.54 -16.79
C ASN A 35 -12.92 -3.56 -17.61
N ASN A 36 -11.74 -3.20 -17.11
CA ASN A 36 -10.85 -2.28 -17.81
C ASN A 36 -10.21 -2.95 -19.02
N VAL A 37 -9.83 -4.22 -18.94
CA VAL A 37 -9.35 -5.01 -20.09
C VAL A 37 -10.42 -5.06 -21.18
N ALA A 38 -11.69 -5.27 -20.83
CA ALA A 38 -12.78 -5.26 -21.81
C ALA A 38 -12.95 -3.88 -22.48
N ARG A 39 -12.99 -2.81 -21.69
CA ARG A 39 -13.12 -1.43 -22.20
C ARG A 39 -11.94 -1.02 -23.07
N GLU A 40 -10.74 -1.41 -22.66
CA GLU A 40 -9.48 -1.17 -23.38
C GLU A 40 -9.42 -1.93 -24.71
N ALA A 41 -10.03 -3.11 -24.79
CA ALA A 41 -10.22 -3.86 -26.03
C ALA A 41 -11.40 -3.35 -26.89
N GLY A 42 -12.10 -2.29 -26.46
CA GLY A 42 -13.23 -1.70 -27.17
C GLY A 42 -14.54 -2.50 -27.06
N ILE A 43 -14.65 -3.42 -26.09
CA ILE A 43 -15.87 -4.22 -25.89
C ILE A 43 -16.57 -3.90 -24.56
N PRO A 44 -17.90 -4.03 -24.50
CA PRO A 44 -18.61 -3.94 -23.23
C PRO A 44 -18.18 -5.06 -22.27
N PRO A 45 -17.99 -4.79 -20.96
CA PRO A 45 -17.59 -5.81 -19.97
C PRO A 45 -18.49 -7.05 -19.95
N ALA A 46 -19.78 -6.88 -20.26
CA ALA A 46 -20.75 -7.96 -20.38
C ALA A 46 -20.39 -9.01 -21.45
N HIS A 47 -19.55 -8.69 -22.43
CA HIS A 47 -19.11 -9.62 -23.47
C HIS A 47 -17.86 -10.43 -23.06
N PHE A 48 -17.12 -9.98 -22.06
CA PHE A 48 -15.92 -10.65 -21.55
C PHE A 48 -16.27 -11.65 -20.44
N LYS A 49 -16.87 -12.78 -20.83
CA LYS A 49 -17.39 -13.82 -19.92
C LYS A 49 -16.46 -15.04 -19.83
N LYS A 50 -16.44 -15.69 -18.66
CA LYS A 50 -15.67 -16.91 -18.38
C LYS A 50 -15.96 -18.07 -19.34
N SER A 51 -17.19 -18.17 -19.86
CA SER A 51 -17.57 -19.23 -20.80
C SER A 51 -16.81 -19.19 -22.13
N ARG A 52 -16.34 -18.01 -22.55
CA ARG A 52 -15.63 -17.82 -23.83
C ARG A 52 -14.13 -17.53 -23.66
N PHE A 53 -13.76 -16.89 -22.55
CA PHE A 53 -12.41 -16.39 -22.31
C PHE A 53 -11.85 -16.83 -20.94
N GLY A 54 -12.24 -18.02 -20.48
CA GLY A 54 -11.86 -18.55 -19.16
C GLY A 54 -10.38 -18.43 -18.83
N PRO A 55 -9.46 -18.88 -19.72
CA PRO A 55 -8.02 -18.78 -19.47
C PRO A 55 -7.53 -17.35 -19.25
N LEU A 56 -7.91 -16.42 -20.13
CA LEU A 56 -7.49 -15.02 -20.03
C LEU A 56 -8.08 -14.34 -18.80
N ILE A 57 -9.33 -14.62 -18.45
CA ILE A 57 -9.94 -14.08 -17.23
C ILE A 57 -9.21 -14.61 -15.98
N ALA A 58 -8.82 -15.88 -15.97
CA ALA A 58 -8.03 -16.45 -14.87
C ALA A 58 -6.66 -15.75 -14.74
N GLU A 59 -6.01 -15.45 -15.85
CA GLU A 59 -4.73 -14.71 -15.87
C GLU A 59 -4.89 -13.27 -15.34
N VAL A 60 -5.92 -12.56 -15.79
CA VAL A 60 -6.25 -11.21 -15.28
C VAL A 60 -6.50 -11.25 -13.77
N GLN A 61 -7.25 -12.25 -13.30
CA GLN A 61 -7.54 -12.42 -11.87
C GLN A 61 -6.28 -12.75 -11.07
N ALA A 62 -5.40 -13.60 -11.58
CA ALA A 62 -4.13 -13.92 -10.96
C ALA A 62 -3.22 -12.69 -10.84
N TYR A 63 -3.14 -11.88 -11.91
CA TYR A 63 -2.36 -10.64 -11.90
C TYR A 63 -2.90 -9.64 -10.87
N VAL A 64 -4.22 -9.44 -10.81
CA VAL A 64 -4.85 -8.55 -9.82
C VAL A 64 -4.60 -9.06 -8.41
N ALA A 65 -4.74 -10.36 -8.16
CA ALA A 65 -4.48 -10.95 -6.86
C ALA A 65 -3.01 -10.81 -6.40
N GLN A 66 -2.05 -10.96 -7.33
CA GLN A 66 -0.63 -10.75 -7.03
C GLN A 66 -0.34 -9.29 -6.70
N ARG A 67 -0.87 -8.35 -7.49
CA ARG A 67 -0.71 -6.91 -7.25
C ARG A 67 -1.35 -6.49 -5.92
N ASP A 68 -2.60 -6.87 -5.71
CA ASP A 68 -3.36 -6.47 -4.52
C ASP A 68 -2.83 -7.17 -3.26
N GLY A 69 -2.36 -8.43 -3.37
CA GLY A 69 -1.66 -9.12 -2.30
C GLY A 69 -0.36 -8.42 -1.89
N ALA A 70 0.41 -7.90 -2.86
CA ALA A 70 1.58 -7.08 -2.58
C ALA A 70 1.21 -5.75 -1.90
N LEU A 71 0.17 -5.06 -2.39
CA LEU A 71 -0.31 -3.79 -1.82
C LEU A 71 -0.90 -3.94 -0.40
N LEU A 72 -1.61 -5.04 -0.12
CA LEU A 72 -2.11 -5.37 1.21
C LEU A 72 -0.98 -5.68 2.18
N SER A 73 0.06 -6.39 1.72
CA SER A 73 1.27 -6.65 2.52
C SER A 73 2.01 -5.35 2.87
N GLU A 74 2.10 -4.41 1.94
CA GLU A 74 2.79 -3.14 2.13
C GLU A 74 2.03 -2.21 3.10
N ARG A 75 0.70 -2.13 2.98
CA ARG A 75 -0.15 -1.37 3.93
C ARG A 75 -0.16 -1.96 5.34
N ALA A 76 -0.11 -3.29 5.47
CA ALA A 76 -0.01 -3.93 6.79
C ALA A 76 1.35 -3.68 7.45
N LYS A 77 2.42 -3.57 6.66
CA LYS A 77 3.75 -3.20 7.17
C LYS A 77 3.80 -1.74 7.59
N SER A 78 3.21 -0.82 6.83
CA SER A 78 3.19 0.60 7.17
C SER A 78 2.41 0.85 8.47
N SER A 79 1.25 0.23 8.66
CA SER A 79 0.46 0.38 9.90
C SER A 79 1.18 -0.21 11.13
N SER A 80 1.89 -1.33 10.98
CA SER A 80 2.71 -1.89 12.06
C SER A 80 3.88 -0.98 12.42
N LEU A 81 4.50 -0.32 11.44
CA LEU A 81 5.60 0.63 11.68
C LEU A 81 5.10 1.91 12.35
N GLU A 82 3.94 2.43 11.95
CA GLU A 82 3.31 3.60 12.58
C GLU A 82 2.98 3.34 14.05
N LEU A 83 2.41 2.18 14.37
CA LEU A 83 2.14 1.78 15.76
C LEU A 83 3.42 1.67 16.59
N LYS A 84 4.48 1.04 16.04
CA LYS A 84 5.78 0.94 16.71
C LYS A 84 6.44 2.30 16.92
N LEU A 85 6.31 3.21 15.97
CA LEU A 85 6.83 4.57 16.09
C LEU A 85 6.10 5.33 17.19
N ALA A 86 4.76 5.24 17.24
CA ALA A 86 3.95 5.87 18.28
C ALA A 86 4.35 5.36 19.68
N ASP A 87 4.52 4.04 19.83
CA ASP A 87 4.96 3.41 21.08
C ASP A 87 6.38 3.87 21.48
N ALA A 88 7.32 3.90 20.54
CA ALA A 88 8.68 4.39 20.80
C ALA A 88 8.71 5.87 21.24
N VAL A 89 7.88 6.72 20.61
CA VAL A 89 7.75 8.14 20.97
C VAL A 89 7.15 8.30 22.37
N ALA A 90 6.09 7.54 22.69
CA ALA A 90 5.50 7.53 24.02
C ALA A 90 6.54 7.12 25.08
N ARG A 91 7.30 6.05 24.81
CA ARG A 91 8.35 5.58 25.72
C ARG A 91 9.45 6.60 25.94
N ILE A 92 9.89 7.30 24.90
CA ILE A 92 10.87 8.39 25.02
C ILE A 92 10.32 9.52 25.89
N SER A 93 9.03 9.85 25.74
CA SER A 93 8.38 10.88 26.55
C SER A 93 8.33 10.52 28.03
N GLU A 94 7.95 9.27 28.34
CA GLU A 94 7.95 8.74 29.72
C GLU A 94 9.35 8.82 30.34
N LEU A 95 10.36 8.30 29.64
CA LEU A 95 11.74 8.30 30.13
C LEU A 95 12.29 9.72 30.36
N LYS A 96 11.89 10.69 29.51
CA LYS A 96 12.24 12.10 29.72
C LYS A 96 11.60 12.65 30.99
N SER A 97 10.31 12.37 31.21
CA SER A 97 9.60 12.81 32.41
C SER A 97 10.21 12.22 33.69
N GLU A 98 10.51 10.92 33.67
CA GLU A 98 11.14 10.22 34.80
C GLU A 98 12.53 10.79 35.10
N ARG A 99 13.35 11.01 34.08
CA ARG A 99 14.66 11.67 34.21
C ARG A 99 14.53 13.06 34.83
N ASP A 100 13.58 13.87 34.37
CA ASP A 100 13.43 15.25 34.85
C ASP A 100 12.94 15.26 36.31
N HIS A 101 12.09 14.31 36.70
CA HIS A 101 11.69 14.10 38.09
C HIS A 101 12.89 13.72 38.99
N LEU A 102 13.69 12.72 38.57
CA LEU A 102 14.87 12.29 39.32
C LEU A 102 15.90 13.40 39.46
N ARG A 103 16.11 14.22 38.43
CA ARG A 103 17.01 15.39 38.50
C ARG A 103 16.52 16.43 39.50
N SER A 104 15.21 16.68 39.57
CA SER A 104 14.62 17.58 40.56
C SER A 104 14.84 17.07 41.99
N LEU A 105 14.65 15.76 42.21
CA LEU A 105 14.92 15.13 43.51
C LEU A 105 16.41 15.21 43.88
N LEU A 106 17.31 14.96 42.93
CA LEU A 106 18.75 15.04 43.14
C LEU A 106 19.17 16.46 43.54
N LEU A 107 18.71 17.48 42.80
CA LEU A 107 18.99 18.88 43.11
C LEU A 107 18.48 19.25 44.52
N SER A 108 17.28 18.80 44.89
CA SER A 108 16.73 19.01 46.24
C SER A 108 17.61 18.39 47.33
N ALA A 109 18.12 17.17 47.10
CA ALA A 109 19.02 16.51 48.02
C ALA A 109 20.37 17.23 48.13
N GLU A 110 20.96 17.65 47.01
CA GLU A 110 22.21 18.41 46.95
C GLU A 110 22.08 19.74 47.70
N MET A 111 20.97 20.47 47.55
CA MET A 111 20.71 21.71 48.29
C MET A 111 20.63 21.47 49.80
N LYS A 112 19.93 20.42 50.24
CA LYS A 112 19.85 20.06 51.68
C LYS A 112 21.22 19.70 52.25
N LEU A 113 22.03 18.94 51.53
CA LEU A 113 23.40 18.62 51.93
C LEU A 113 24.25 19.89 52.05
N ALA A 114 24.15 20.80 51.07
CA ALA A 114 24.85 22.07 51.11
C ALA A 114 24.41 22.98 52.26
N GLU A 115 23.15 22.92 52.69
CA GLU A 115 22.67 23.64 53.87
C GLU A 115 23.26 23.04 55.16
N LEU A 116 23.23 21.71 55.29
CA LEU A 116 23.79 21.01 56.45
C LEU A 116 25.31 21.22 56.58
N ALA A 117 26.03 21.26 55.45
CA ALA A 117 27.48 21.47 55.43
C ALA A 117 27.91 22.91 55.79
N ARG A 118 26.98 23.89 55.82
CA ARG A 118 27.26 25.29 56.20
C ARG A 118 26.92 25.59 57.66
N ARG A 119 26.36 24.63 58.40
CA ARG A 119 26.11 24.73 59.84
C ARG A 119 27.29 24.15 60.61
#